data_AF-A0A0J6VD09-F1
#
_entry.id   AF-A0A0J6VD09-F1
#
_cell.length_a   1.000
_cell.length_b   1.000
_cell.length_c   1.000
_cell.angle_alpha   90.00
_cell.angle_beta   90.00
_cell.angle_gamma   90.00
#
_symmetry.space_group_name_H-M   'P 1'
#
loop_
_entity.id
_entity.type
_entity.pdbx_description
1 polymer ?
#
loop_
_entity_poly.entity_id
_entity_poly.type
_entity_poly.pdbx_seq_one_letter_code
_entity_poly.pdbx_strand_id
1 'polypeptide(L)' 'MTTGALAASVVGMPRIGDAAPSFTAETTQGEINFPADYMGTWVNLFSHRDRRTRSG' A
#
# COMPACT_ATOMS: atom_id res chain seq x y z
N MET A 1 -30.95 2.18 5.60
CA MET A 1 -30.10 2.37 6.79
C MET A 1 -28.81 1.62 6.54
N THR A 2 -27.70 2.33 6.64
CA THR A 2 -26.37 2.00 6.11
C THR A 2 -25.77 0.70 6.68
N THR A 3 -25.28 -0.19 5.81
CA THR A 3 -24.36 -1.28 6.21
C THR A 3 -22.95 -0.78 5.93
N GLY A 4 -22.27 -0.33 6.98
CA GLY A 4 -20.85 -0.02 6.95
C GLY A 4 -20.07 -1.34 6.97
N ALA A 5 -19.45 -1.68 5.84
CA ALA A 5 -18.48 -2.77 5.79
C ALA A 5 -17.26 -2.38 6.62
N LEU A 6 -17.04 -3.09 7.73
CA LEU A 6 -15.86 -2.97 8.56
C LEU A 6 -14.66 -3.41 7.73
N ALA A 7 -13.86 -2.45 7.26
CA ALA A 7 -12.55 -2.72 6.68
C ALA A 7 -11.71 -3.42 7.76
N ALA A 8 -11.49 -4.72 7.58
CA ALA A 8 -10.67 -5.51 8.47
C ALA A 8 -9.27 -4.89 8.49
N SER A 9 -8.84 -4.44 9.67
CA SER A 9 -7.43 -4.26 9.97
C SER A 9 -6.75 -5.61 9.75
N VAL A 10 -6.03 -5.75 8.64
CA VAL A 10 -5.29 -6.96 8.28
C VAL A 10 -4.11 -7.10 9.25
N VAL A 11 -4.39 -7.54 10.48
CA VAL A 11 -3.39 -7.98 11.47
C VAL A 11 -3.01 -9.44 11.15
N GLY A 12 -2.68 -9.69 9.88
CA GLY A 12 -2.36 -11.00 9.35
C GLY A 12 -1.60 -10.84 8.04
N MET A 13 -0.71 -11.78 7.72
CA MET A 13 0.06 -11.71 6.49
C MET A 13 -0.89 -11.71 5.27
N PRO A 14 -0.80 -10.73 4.34
CA PRO A 14 -1.66 -10.68 3.17
C PRO A 14 -1.48 -11.96 2.35
N ARG A 15 -2.58 -12.61 1.99
CA ARG A 15 -2.56 -13.88 1.26
C ARG A 15 -2.58 -13.61 -0.24
N ILE A 16 -1.91 -14.46 -1.01
CA ILE A 16 -1.95 -14.41 -2.47
C ILE A 16 -3.41 -14.64 -2.92
N GLY A 17 -4.00 -13.64 -3.58
CA GLY A 17 -5.38 -13.69 -4.08
C GLY A 17 -6.37 -12.76 -3.36
N ASP A 18 -6.04 -12.26 -2.17
CA ASP A 18 -6.86 -11.26 -1.47
C ASP A 18 -6.60 -9.86 -2.05
N ALA A 19 -7.59 -8.97 -1.96
CA ALA A 19 -7.43 -7.58 -2.35
C ALA A 19 -6.33 -6.93 -1.51
N ALA A 20 -5.37 -6.28 -2.19
CA ALA A 20 -4.28 -5.61 -1.51
C ALA A 20 -4.81 -4.45 -0.65
N PRO A 21 -4.15 -4.11 0.47
CA PRO A 21 -4.59 -3.04 1.35
C PRO A 21 -4.68 -1.72 0.59
N SER A 22 -5.79 -1.01 0.79
CA SER A 22 -5.98 0.30 0.19
C SER A 22 -5.14 1.35 0.92
N PHE A 23 -4.33 2.11 0.20
CA PHE A 23 -3.60 3.25 0.73
C PHE A 23 -3.51 4.39 -0.29
N THR A 24 -3.46 5.61 0.22
CA THR A 24 -3.21 6.81 -0.56
C THR A 24 -1.82 7.33 -0.22
N ALA A 25 -1.00 7.64 -1.23
CA ALA A 25 0.35 8.15 -1.03
C ALA A 25 0.66 9.29 -2.00
N GLU A 26 1.36 10.31 -1.49
CA GLU A 26 1.89 11.38 -2.33
C GLU A 26 3.20 10.91 -2.99
N THR A 27 3.23 10.96 -4.32
CA THR A 27 4.43 10.66 -5.10
C THR A 27 4.88 11.91 -5.86
N THR A 28 6.10 11.90 -6.39
CA THR A 28 6.60 12.98 -7.24
C THR A 28 5.81 13.15 -8.55
N GLN A 29 5.00 12.15 -8.92
CA GLN A 29 4.15 12.17 -10.12
C GLN A 29 2.69 12.50 -9.79
N GLY A 30 2.37 12.81 -8.53
CA GLY A 30 1.02 13.06 -8.04
C GLY A 30 0.59 12.10 -6.95
N GLU A 31 -0.64 12.28 -6.48
CA GLU A 31 -1.27 11.39 -5.49
C GLU A 31 -1.68 10.07 -6.16
N ILE A 32 -1.38 8.95 -5.51
CA ILE A 32 -1.80 7.61 -5.95
C ILE A 32 -2.75 6.99 -4.94
N ASN A 33 -3.79 6.31 -5.44
CA ASN A 33 -4.74 5.53 -4.68
C ASN A 33 -4.58 4.04 -5.04
N PHE A 34 -3.77 3.34 -4.25
CA PHE A 34 -3.58 1.90 -4.41
C PHE A 34 -4.67 1.13 -3.64
N PRO A 35 -5.19 0.00 -4.15
CA PRO A 35 -4.93 -0.62 -5.46
C PRO A 35 -5.78 -0.08 -6.61
N ALA A 36 -6.69 0.87 -6.38
CA ALA A 36 -7.69 1.33 -7.37
C ALA A 36 -7.08 1.80 -8.69
N ASP A 37 -6.01 2.59 -8.63
CA ASP A 37 -5.35 3.17 -9.81
C ASP A 37 -4.52 2.16 -10.61
N TYR A 38 -4.23 0.99 -10.01
CA TYR A 38 -3.33 -0.02 -10.60
C TYR A 38 -3.94 -1.42 -10.68
N MET A 39 -5.27 -1.53 -10.62
CA MET A 39 -5.97 -2.82 -10.74
C MET A 39 -5.65 -3.49 -12.09
N GLY A 40 -5.29 -4.78 -12.05
CA GLY A 40 -4.95 -5.56 -13.25
C GLY A 40 -3.52 -5.34 -13.78
N THR A 41 -2.72 -4.49 -13.14
CA THR A 41 -1.32 -4.27 -13.48
C THR A 41 -0.40 -4.84 -12.39
N TRP A 42 0.72 -5.44 -12.80
CA TRP A 42 1.76 -5.87 -11.87
C TRP A 42 2.58 -4.66 -11.41
N VAL A 43 2.46 -4.29 -10.14
CA VAL A 43 3.19 -3.18 -9.53
C VAL A 43 4.25 -3.71 -8.58
N ASN A 44 5.48 -3.18 -8.69
CA ASN A 44 6.58 -3.47 -7.77
C ASN A 44 6.95 -2.20 -7.00
N LEU A 45 6.69 -2.17 -5.69
CA LEU A 45 6.95 -1.02 -4.82
C LEU A 45 8.22 -1.26 -4.00
N PHE A 46 9.20 -0.38 -4.14
CA PHE A 46 10.44 -0.43 -3.37
C PHE A 46 10.56 0.77 -2.44
N SER A 47 10.77 0.50 -1.15
CA SER A 47 11.20 1.51 -0.18
C SER A 47 12.69 1.32 0.10
N HIS A 48 13.53 2.28 -0.28
CA HIS A 48 14.93 2.27 0.15
C HIS A 48 15.00 2.65 1.65
N ARG A 49 15.66 1.82 2.49
CA ARG A 49 16.10 2.28 3.80
C ARG A 49 17.39 3.06 3.60
N ASP A 50 17.39 4.35 3.92
CA ASP A 50 18.64 5.09 4.03
C ASP A 50 19.43 4.56 5.24
N ARG A 51 20.54 3.89 4.97
CA ARG A 51 21.50 3.52 6.01
C ARG A 51 22.56 4.62 6.07
N ARG A 52 22.24 5.73 6.74
CA ARG A 52 23.29 6.65 7.23
C ARG A 52 24.07 5.97 8.32
N THR A 53 25.17 5.33 7.95
CA THR A 53 26.24 4.98 8.88
C THR A 53 26.86 6.28 9.39
N ARG A 54 26.51 6.69 10.61
CA ARG A 54 27.25 7.72 11.33
C ARG A 54 28.51 7.05 11.86
N SER A 55 29.64 7.21 11.17
CA SER A 55 30.94 6.99 11.81
C SER A 55 31.48 8.34 12.20
N GLY A 56 31.68 8.50 13.51
CA GLY A 56 32.61 9.48 14.05
C GLY A 56 34.05 9.08 13.79
#